data_AF-A0AAV4DR71-F1
#
_entry.id   AF-A0AAV4DR71-F1
#
_cell.length_a   1.000
_cell.length_b   1.000
_cell.length_c   1.000
_cell.angle_alpha   90.00
_cell.angle_beta   90.00
_cell.angle_gamma   90.00
#
_symmetry.space_group_name_H-M   'P 1'
#
loop_
_entity.id
_entity.type
_entity.pdbx_description
1 polymer ?
#
loop_
_entity_poly.entity_id
_entity_poly.type
_entity_poly.pdbx_seq_one_letter_code
_entity_poly.pdbx_strand_id
1 'polypeptide(L)'
;MKTVYGEMCISDCAVRKWVRIFIGEDPRETILRDRKRSGIPLSASVTAHREKVDCMIRANRRAKQKEIASAVAISKERVHISSQLYLVTEKSLPVGSQDSSL
;
A
#
# COMPACT_ATOMS: atom_id res chain seq x y z
N MET A 1 9.45 9.82 -32.73
CA MET A 1 10.03 9.68 -31.36
C MET A 1 11.31 8.87 -31.39
N LYS A 2 11.31 7.65 -31.97
CA LYS A 2 12.52 6.85 -32.19
C LYS A 2 13.63 7.53 -32.99
N THR A 3 13.24 8.35 -33.96
CA THR A 3 14.18 9.14 -34.78
C THR A 3 14.99 10.17 -33.97
N VAL A 4 14.48 10.61 -32.82
CA VAL A 4 15.12 11.63 -31.96
C VAL A 4 15.73 11.00 -30.71
N TYR A 5 15.08 10.00 -30.12
CA TYR A 5 15.45 9.40 -28.83
C TYR A 5 16.00 7.97 -28.94
N GLY A 6 16.13 7.43 -30.16
CA GLY A 6 16.57 6.06 -30.40
C GLY A 6 15.51 5.01 -30.04
N GLU A 7 15.92 3.75 -30.01
CA GLU A 7 15.01 2.62 -29.81
C GLU A 7 14.43 2.55 -28.38
N MET A 8 15.12 3.13 -27.40
CA MET A 8 14.72 3.17 -25.99
C MET A 8 13.76 4.35 -25.70
N CYS A 9 12.72 4.51 -26.52
CA CYS A 9 11.69 5.53 -26.31
C CYS A 9 10.39 4.92 -25.77
N ILE A 10 9.61 5.75 -25.07
CA ILE A 10 8.25 5.37 -24.68
C ILE A 10 7.38 5.11 -25.91
N SER A 11 6.40 4.21 -25.80
CA SER A 11 5.51 3.89 -26.91
C SER A 11 4.55 5.05 -27.19
N ASP A 12 4.13 5.21 -28.45
CA ASP A 12 3.17 6.24 -28.84
C ASP A 12 1.85 6.15 -28.05
N CYS A 13 1.46 4.93 -27.65
CA CYS A 13 0.29 4.70 -26.80
C CYS A 13 0.47 5.31 -25.39
N ALA A 14 1.66 5.17 -24.80
CA ALA A 14 1.98 5.81 -23.53
C ALA A 14 1.91 7.33 -23.66
N VAL A 15 2.51 7.91 -24.70
CA VAL A 15 2.49 9.35 -24.95
C VAL A 15 1.05 9.87 -25.05
N ARG A 16 0.20 9.20 -25.83
CA ARG A 16 -1.22 9.58 -25.97
C ARG A 16 -1.98 9.52 -24.65
N LYS A 17 -1.68 8.56 -23.77
CA LYS A 17 -2.28 8.50 -22.42
C LYS A 17 -1.86 9.71 -21.58
N TRP A 18 -0.59 10.09 -21.63
CA TRP A 18 -0.08 11.24 -20.90
C TRP A 18 -0.70 12.55 -21.40
N VAL A 19 -0.77 12.73 -22.72
CA VAL A 19 -1.46 13.88 -23.33
C VAL A 19 -2.91 13.98 -22.85
N ARG A 20 -3.63 12.86 -22.76
CA ARG A 20 -5.01 12.87 -22.25
C ARG A 20 -5.12 13.21 -20.77
N ILE A 21 -4.16 12.77 -19.95
CA ILE A 21 -4.17 13.06 -18.50
C ILE A 21 -3.95 14.54 -18.26
N PHE A 22 -3.04 15.14 -19.02
CA PHE A 22 -2.59 16.53 -18.82
C PHE A 22 -3.22 17.52 -19.81
N ILE A 23 -4.29 17.13 -20.53
CA ILE A 23 -4.93 18.02 -21.49
C ILE A 23 -5.62 19.17 -20.73
N GLY A 24 -5.06 20.37 -20.82
CA GLY A 24 -5.57 21.56 -20.15
C GLY A 24 -4.85 21.95 -18.85
N GLU A 25 -3.82 21.21 -18.43
CA GLU A 25 -2.92 21.68 -17.37
C GLU A 25 -1.84 22.61 -17.93
N ASP A 26 -1.39 23.60 -17.14
CA ASP A 26 -0.24 24.44 -17.50
C ASP A 26 1.05 23.59 -17.41
N PRO A 27 1.79 23.42 -18.53
CA PRO A 27 3.05 22.66 -18.53
C PRO A 27 4.08 23.14 -17.50
N ARG A 28 3.99 24.40 -17.03
CA ARG A 28 4.88 24.98 -16.02
C ARG A 28 4.51 24.58 -14.60
N GLU A 29 3.24 24.23 -14.36
CA GLU A 29 2.73 23.85 -13.04
C GLU A 29 2.51 22.34 -12.90
N THR A 30 2.43 21.60 -14.01
CA THR A 30 2.26 20.15 -14.01
C THR A 30 3.44 19.43 -13.35
N ILE A 31 3.19 18.84 -12.18
CA ILE A 31 4.17 18.03 -11.46
C ILE A 31 4.22 16.63 -12.06
N LEU A 32 5.32 16.34 -12.76
CA LEU A 32 5.56 15.04 -13.38
C LEU A 32 6.05 14.01 -12.36
N ARG A 33 5.13 13.38 -11.63
CA ARG A 33 5.48 12.31 -10.67
C ARG A 33 4.51 11.14 -10.78
N ASP A 34 5.06 9.95 -10.64
CA ASP A 34 4.25 8.74 -10.47
C ASP A 34 3.32 8.94 -9.27
N ARG A 35 2.01 8.78 -9.49
CA ARG A 35 1.07 8.68 -8.38
C ARG A 35 1.50 7.52 -7.50
N LYS A 36 1.35 7.66 -6.17
CA LYS A 36 1.58 6.58 -5.22
C LYS A 36 0.84 5.33 -5.71
N ARG A 37 1.59 4.28 -6.04
CA ARG A 37 1.01 3.01 -6.44
C ARG A 37 0.18 2.50 -5.28
N SER A 38 -1.10 2.22 -5.49
CA SER A 38 -1.87 1.48 -4.50
C SER A 38 -1.18 0.13 -4.34
N GLY A 39 -0.77 -0.20 -3.12
CA GLY A 39 -0.26 -1.52 -2.80
C GLY A 39 -1.33 -2.59 -2.99
N ILE A 40 -1.10 -3.77 -2.40
CA ILE A 40 -2.08 -4.86 -2.41
C ILE A 40 -3.42 -4.31 -1.87
N PRO A 41 -4.53 -4.48 -2.61
CA PRO A 41 -5.83 -4.02 -2.16
C PRO A 41 -6.22 -4.72 -0.86
N LEU A 42 -6.48 -3.93 0.18
CA LEU A 42 -7.01 -4.40 1.46
C LEU A 42 -8.51 -4.71 1.25
N SER A 43 -8.85 -5.97 0.95
CA SER A 43 -10.26 -6.39 0.91
C SER A 43 -10.87 -6.37 2.32
N ALA A 44 -12.19 -6.17 2.43
CA ALA A 44 -12.89 -6.12 3.73
C ALA A 44 -12.71 -7.38 4.61
N SER A 45 -12.44 -8.55 4.02
CA SER A 45 -12.07 -9.74 4.79
C SER A 45 -10.68 -9.61 5.42
N VAL A 46 -9.73 -8.97 4.73
CA VAL A 46 -8.37 -8.75 5.22
C VAL A 46 -8.36 -7.82 6.43
N THR A 47 -9.24 -6.81 6.49
CA THR A 47 -9.34 -5.91 7.65
C THR A 47 -9.90 -6.62 8.89
N ALA A 48 -10.98 -7.40 8.74
CA ALA A 48 -11.57 -8.18 9.84
C ALA A 48 -10.60 -9.25 10.36
N HIS A 49 -9.90 -9.94 9.46
CA HIS A 49 -8.86 -10.90 9.85
C HIS A 49 -7.65 -10.20 10.49
N ARG A 50 -7.31 -8.97 10.07
CA ARG A 50 -6.21 -8.20 10.66
C ARG A 50 -6.46 -7.90 12.14
N GLU A 51 -7.62 -7.34 12.47
CA GLU A 51 -7.96 -7.04 13.87
C GLU A 51 -7.93 -8.28 14.77
N LYS A 52 -8.42 -9.41 14.25
CA LYS A 52 -8.41 -10.69 14.98
C LYS A 52 -6.97 -11.21 15.19
N VAL A 53 -6.12 -11.11 14.16
CA VAL A 53 -4.70 -11.45 14.25
C VAL A 53 -3.98 -10.53 15.24
N ASP A 54 -4.26 -9.23 15.21
CA ASP A 54 -3.64 -8.23 16.09
C ASP A 54 -4.01 -8.47 17.56
N CYS A 55 -5.28 -8.76 17.85
CA CYS A 55 -5.74 -9.14 19.19
C CYS A 55 -5.02 -10.40 19.70
N MET A 56 -4.83 -11.41 18.84
CA MET A 56 -4.11 -12.64 19.20
C MET A 56 -2.62 -12.40 19.46
N ILE A 57 -1.95 -11.57 18.66
CA ILE A 57 -0.54 -11.22 18.86
C ILE A 57 -0.37 -10.39 20.14
N ARG A 58 -1.28 -9.47 20.44
CA ARG A 58 -1.26 -8.67 21.68
C ARG A 58 -1.46 -9.55 22.92
N ALA A 59 -2.38 -10.51 22.86
CA ALA A 59 -2.64 -11.45 23.95
C ALA A 59 -1.47 -12.42 24.18
N ASN A 60 -0.79 -12.85 23.12
CA ASN A 60 0.37 -13.73 23.21
C ASN A 60 1.41 -13.40 22.13
N ARG A 61 2.42 -12.61 22.50
CA ARG A 61 3.51 -12.20 21.59
C ARG A 61 4.35 -13.37 21.06
N ARG A 62 4.26 -14.57 21.66
CA ARG A 62 4.98 -15.78 21.23
C ARG A 62 4.09 -16.76 20.44
N ALA A 63 2.85 -16.38 20.11
CA ALA A 63 1.94 -17.22 19.33
C ALA A 63 2.56 -17.57 17.98
N LYS A 64 2.50 -18.86 17.60
CA LYS A 64 3.04 -19.31 16.32
C LYS A 64 2.07 -18.95 15.20
N GLN A 65 2.60 -18.58 14.02
CA GLN A 65 1.77 -18.27 12.84
C GLN A 65 0.78 -19.39 12.48
N LYS A 66 1.15 -20.66 12.71
CA LYS A 66 0.27 -21.82 12.49
C LYS A 66 -0.97 -21.79 13.40
N GLU A 67 -0.81 -21.37 14.66
CA GLU A 67 -1.90 -21.30 15.64
C GLU A 67 -2.86 -20.16 15.29
N ILE A 68 -2.32 -19.02 14.87
CA ILE A 68 -3.08 -17.85 14.41
C ILE A 68 -3.86 -18.20 13.12
N ALA A 69 -3.20 -18.84 12.15
CA ALA A 69 -3.82 -19.28 10.91
C ALA A 69 -5.03 -20.19 11.16
N SER A 70 -4.88 -21.18 12.04
CA SER A 70 -5.97 -22.09 12.41
C SER A 70 -7.12 -21.37 13.11
N ALA A 71 -6.85 -20.44 14.03
CA ALA A 71 -7.89 -19.71 14.78
C ALA A 71 -8.67 -18.68 13.95
N VAL A 72 -8.02 -18.12 12.93
CA VAL A 72 -8.59 -17.11 12.02
C VAL A 72 -9.11 -17.76 10.72
N ALA A 73 -8.90 -19.07 10.55
CA ALA A 73 -9.26 -19.85 9.37
C ALA A 73 -8.70 -19.26 8.05
N ILE A 74 -7.46 -18.78 8.11
CA ILE A 74 -6.74 -18.22 6.96
C ILE A 74 -5.44 -18.99 6.71
N SER A 75 -4.90 -18.90 5.49
CA SER A 75 -3.61 -19.53 5.21
C SER A 75 -2.48 -18.86 6.01
N LYS A 76 -1.44 -19.63 6.33
CA LYS A 76 -0.25 -19.12 7.04
C LYS A 76 0.40 -17.93 6.33
N GLU A 77 0.39 -17.96 5.00
CA GLU A 77 0.93 -16.90 4.15
C GLU A 77 0.15 -15.59 4.29
N ARG A 78 -1.17 -15.68 4.48
CA ARG A 78 -2.03 -14.51 4.75
C ARG A 78 -1.79 -13.92 6.13
N VAL A 79 -1.45 -14.75 7.14
CA VAL A 79 -1.00 -14.25 8.46
C VAL A 79 0.29 -13.46 8.32
N HIS A 80 1.26 -13.96 7.55
CA HIS A 80 2.54 -13.28 7.32
C HIS A 80 2.37 -11.91 6.66
N ILE A 81 1.55 -11.83 5.60
CA ILE A 81 1.23 -10.58 4.90
C ILE A 81 0.53 -9.59 5.85
N SER A 82 -0.46 -10.05 6.62
CA SER A 82 -1.16 -9.22 7.61
C SER A 82 -0.22 -8.69 8.70
N SER A 83 0.70 -9.51 9.21
CA SER A 83 1.70 -9.08 10.20
C SER A 83 2.76 -8.14 9.61
N GLN A 84 3.15 -8.31 8.34
CA GLN A 84 4.09 -7.39 7.68
C GLN A 84 3.48 -6.02 7.39
N LEU A 85 2.20 -5.96 7.02
CA LEU A 85 1.46 -4.70 6.90
C LEU A 85 1.49 -3.91 8.22
N TYR A 86 1.42 -4.57 9.38
CA TYR A 86 1.55 -3.91 10.69
C TYR A 86 2.87 -3.12 10.81
N LEU A 87 4.01 -3.72 10.44
CA LEU A 87 5.33 -3.06 10.45
C LEU A 87 5.45 -1.89 9.47
N VAL A 88 4.72 -1.94 8.35
CA VAL A 88 4.69 -0.85 7.35
C VAL A 88 3.78 0.30 7.82
N THR A 89 2.71 -0.02 8.55
CA THR A 89 1.74 0.98 9.03
C THR A 89 2.27 1.73 10.26
N GLU A 90 2.99 1.07 11.18
CA GLU A 90 3.66 1.74 12.31
C GLU A 90 4.78 2.69 11.86
N LYS A 91 5.50 2.37 10.77
CA LYS A 91 6.50 3.29 10.18
C LYS A 91 5.89 4.51 9.47
N SER A 92 4.57 4.58 9.32
CA SER A 92 3.87 5.64 8.58
C SER A 92 3.05 6.59 9.46
N LEU A 93 3.06 6.43 10.79
CA LEU A 93 2.39 7.35 11.71
C LEU A 93 3.43 8.30 12.33
N PRO A 94 3.33 9.63 12.13
CA PRO A 94 4.01 10.56 13.00
C PRO A 94 3.35 10.49 14.38
N VAL A 95 4.20 10.31 15.41
CA VAL A 95 3.83 10.51 16.81
C VAL A 95 3.45 11.98 17.01
N GLY A 96 2.21 12.25 17.39
CA GLY A 96 1.68 13.55 17.80
C GLY A 96 0.14 13.50 17.76
N SER A 97 -0.64 13.86 18.77
CA SER A 97 -0.37 14.57 20.03
C SER A 97 -1.24 13.96 21.13
N GLN A 98 -0.71 13.88 22.34
CA GLN A 98 -1.55 13.97 23.53
C GLN A 98 -2.01 15.42 23.63
N ASP A 99 -3.30 15.68 23.43
CA ASP A 99 -3.96 16.83 24.01
C ASP A 99 -5.08 16.28 24.90
N SER A 100 -4.73 16.06 26.16
CA SER A 100 -5.70 15.94 27.24
C SER A 100 -6.28 17.32 27.48
N SER A 101 -7.54 17.52 27.11
CA SER A 101 -8.35 18.59 27.69
C SER A 101 -8.53 18.34 29.18
N LEU A 102 -8.12 19.32 29.99
CA LEU A 102 -8.80 19.77 31.21
C LEU A 102 -8.38 21.22 31.48
#